data_AF-I0WDM5-F1
#
_entry.id   AF-I0WDM5-F1
#
_cell.length_a   1.000
_cell.length_b   1.000
_cell.length_c   1.000
_cell.angle_alpha   90.00
_cell.angle_beta   90.00
_cell.angle_gamma   90.00
#
_symmetry.space_group_name_H-M   'P 1'
#
loop_
_entity.id
_entity.type
_entity.pdbx_description
1 polymer ?
#
loop_
_entity_poly.entity_id
_entity_poly.type
_entity_poly.pdbx_seq_one_letter_code
_entity_poly.pdbx_strand_id
1 'polypeptide(L)'
;MTMTVIAGDRLTTQALVVVPIVDEWTGSAPESVRARSLSPGAFAHVADGQLVVTGRPARALPSLDTTARTLEVVLDRPGRAPQRVELVVPAGSALPWRGPAVPLAATAVAVAGRVREKDHPHSPVADATVEVRGVAPRRLVALRAPLALAHDAGVTVGGRALTETGTTTASATPAGSDRVVVASPTGIGGGTVLAFGERRREEHVTVQGLEPGNVVVLRLPLVRSVPDGAPVRRHTTGALTGATSLVRAALPGDGLLVTVANSNAPVVEVSDGGRTELRSTNLRTDGDGGWRLDGARGISRIELTVNATGLATYGPVNHPLLGTSDPNVLDVEMSV
;
A
#
# COMPACT_ATOMS: atom_id res chain seq x y z
N MET A 1 23.91 -59.98 30.66
CA MET A 1 23.01 -58.88 30.23
C MET A 1 23.91 -57.84 29.59
N THR A 2 24.03 -57.85 28.26
CA THR A 2 25.00 -57.05 27.53
C THR A 2 24.40 -55.68 27.26
N MET A 3 24.97 -54.64 27.87
CA MET A 3 24.50 -53.27 27.75
C MET A 3 25.06 -52.67 26.45
N THR A 4 24.21 -52.56 25.43
CA THR A 4 24.57 -51.89 24.18
C THR A 4 24.42 -50.39 24.37
N VAL A 5 25.53 -49.66 24.46
CA VAL A 5 25.53 -48.21 24.41
C VAL A 5 25.29 -47.80 22.96
N ILE A 6 24.04 -47.42 22.66
CA ILE A 6 23.71 -46.72 21.42
C ILE A 6 24.33 -45.33 21.55
N ALA A 7 25.21 -44.95 20.63
CA ALA A 7 25.70 -43.58 20.54
C ALA A 7 24.47 -42.67 20.43
N GLY A 8 24.19 -41.89 21.47
CA GLY A 8 23.14 -40.88 21.39
C GLY A 8 23.54 -39.93 20.27
N ASP A 9 22.77 -39.90 19.19
CA ASP A 9 22.85 -38.81 18.22
C ASP A 9 22.89 -37.52 19.04
N ARG A 10 23.99 -36.78 18.96
CA ARG A 10 24.06 -35.45 19.55
C ARG A 10 23.07 -34.61 18.77
N LEU A 11 21.84 -34.57 19.29
CA LEU A 11 20.70 -33.81 18.78
C LEU A 11 21.06 -32.32 18.83
N THR A 12 21.82 -31.86 17.83
CA THR A 12 22.39 -30.53 17.78
C THR A 12 21.35 -29.61 17.16
N THR A 13 20.79 -28.73 17.98
CA THR A 13 20.10 -27.53 17.49
C THR A 13 21.16 -26.64 16.85
N GLN A 14 20.92 -26.19 15.63
CA GLN A 14 21.81 -25.28 14.91
C GLN A 14 21.04 -24.11 14.31
N ALA A 15 21.77 -23.09 13.86
CA ALA A 15 21.19 -22.01 13.08
C ALA A 15 20.75 -22.55 11.71
N LEU A 16 19.47 -22.33 11.37
CA LEU A 16 18.86 -22.71 10.12
C LEU A 16 18.83 -21.53 9.15
N VAL A 17 18.41 -20.37 9.64
CA VAL A 17 18.31 -19.14 8.84
C VAL A 17 18.86 -17.96 9.63
N VAL A 18 19.60 -17.09 8.94
CA VAL A 18 20.04 -15.79 9.45
C VAL A 18 19.77 -14.75 8.38
N VAL A 19 18.82 -13.85 8.63
CA VAL A 19 18.46 -12.76 7.70
C VAL A 19 18.43 -11.42 8.43
N PRO A 20 18.90 -10.32 7.82
CA PRO A 20 18.71 -8.98 8.38
C PRO A 20 17.23 -8.65 8.51
N ILE A 21 16.84 -7.94 9.55
CA ILE A 21 15.56 -7.24 9.63
C ILE A 21 15.82 -5.74 9.51
N VAL A 22 15.01 -5.06 8.71
CA VAL A 22 15.18 -3.63 8.45
C VAL A 22 13.87 -2.90 8.63
N ASP A 23 13.90 -1.71 9.25
CA ASP A 23 12.73 -0.84 9.27
C ASP A 23 12.49 -0.24 7.88
N GLU A 24 11.25 -0.29 7.39
CA GLU A 24 10.92 0.20 6.05
C GLU A 24 11.18 1.71 5.86
N TRP A 25 11.17 2.53 6.91
CA TRP A 25 11.47 3.97 6.80
C TRP A 25 12.95 4.26 6.74
N THR A 26 13.73 3.64 7.63
CA THR A 26 15.14 4.01 7.84
C THR A 26 16.10 3.09 7.10
N GLY A 27 15.65 1.91 6.67
CA GLY A 27 16.52 0.83 6.18
C GLY A 27 17.49 0.29 7.24
N SER A 28 17.38 0.75 8.48
CA SER A 28 18.26 0.39 9.58
C SER A 28 17.65 -0.72 10.42
N ALA A 29 18.47 -1.32 11.29
CA ALA A 29 18.00 -2.34 12.23
C ALA A 29 16.88 -1.76 13.13
N PRO A 30 15.71 -2.39 13.19
CA PRO A 30 14.60 -1.94 14.03
C PRO A 30 14.86 -2.26 15.51
N GLU A 31 14.40 -1.37 16.39
CA GLU A 31 14.45 -1.59 17.83
C GLU A 31 13.27 -2.46 18.32
N SER A 32 13.48 -3.17 19.42
CA SER A 32 12.41 -3.85 20.19
C SER A 32 11.54 -4.83 19.39
N VAL A 33 12.17 -5.63 18.52
CA VAL A 33 11.49 -6.68 17.74
C VAL A 33 11.60 -8.02 18.43
N ARG A 34 10.48 -8.75 18.50
CA ARG A 34 10.45 -10.15 18.93
C ARG A 34 10.09 -11.03 17.74
N ALA A 35 10.60 -12.26 17.74
CA ALA A 35 10.24 -13.25 16.74
C ALA A 35 9.77 -14.53 17.41
N ARG A 36 8.87 -15.26 16.75
CA ARG A 36 8.50 -16.64 17.10
C ARG A 36 8.26 -17.44 15.82
N SER A 37 8.66 -18.70 15.83
CA SER A 37 8.42 -19.62 14.71
C SER A 37 7.02 -20.23 14.83
N LEU A 38 6.31 -20.34 13.70
CA LEU A 38 5.12 -21.17 13.58
C LEU A 38 5.46 -22.56 13.01
N SER A 39 6.63 -22.70 12.39
CA SER A 39 7.10 -23.97 11.83
C SER A 39 7.51 -24.96 12.93
N PRO A 40 7.04 -26.22 12.89
CA PRO A 40 7.40 -27.26 13.84
C PRO A 40 8.91 -27.52 13.89
N GLY A 41 9.47 -27.68 15.09
CA GLY A 41 10.88 -28.00 15.28
C GLY A 41 11.87 -26.85 15.01
N ALA A 42 11.35 -25.64 14.76
CA ALA A 42 12.10 -24.41 14.63
C ALA A 42 11.72 -23.41 15.73
N PHE A 43 12.68 -22.57 16.10
CA PHE A 43 12.56 -21.47 17.05
C PHE A 43 13.13 -20.21 16.42
N ALA A 44 12.42 -19.09 16.51
CA ALA A 44 12.87 -17.83 15.96
C ALA A 44 13.16 -16.84 17.11
N HIS A 45 14.18 -16.02 16.94
CA HIS A 45 14.48 -14.87 17.80
C HIS A 45 15.15 -13.76 16.99
N VAL A 46 15.22 -12.57 17.57
CA VAL A 46 15.93 -11.43 16.98
C VAL A 46 17.16 -11.12 17.82
N ALA A 47 18.31 -10.99 17.18
CA ALA A 47 19.56 -10.57 17.81
C ALA A 47 20.31 -9.63 16.85
N ASP A 48 20.78 -8.48 17.34
CA ASP A 48 21.58 -7.50 16.59
C ASP A 48 21.01 -7.12 15.21
N GLY A 49 19.69 -6.90 15.13
CA GLY A 49 19.02 -6.55 13.88
C GLY A 49 18.94 -7.72 12.87
N GLN A 50 19.14 -8.96 13.32
CA GLN A 50 18.99 -10.16 12.53
C GLN A 50 17.86 -11.03 13.08
N LEU A 51 17.02 -11.54 12.19
CA LEU A 51 16.15 -12.66 12.47
C LEU A 51 16.97 -13.94 12.36
N VAL A 52 17.04 -14.68 13.46
CA VAL A 52 17.72 -15.96 13.56
C VAL A 52 16.68 -17.05 13.81
N VAL A 53 16.62 -18.02 12.91
CA VAL A 53 15.83 -19.24 13.09
C VAL A 53 16.78 -20.38 13.40
N THR A 54 16.52 -21.06 14.51
CA THR A 54 17.29 -22.21 15.00
C THR A 54 16.39 -23.43 15.08
N GLY A 55 16.97 -24.62 15.01
CA GLY A 55 16.20 -25.85 15.12
C GLY A 55 17.02 -27.07 14.74
N ARG A 56 16.35 -28.21 14.62
CA ARG A 56 16.95 -29.44 14.10
C ARG A 56 16.70 -29.50 12.60
N PRO A 57 17.72 -29.50 11.73
CA PRO A 57 17.54 -29.45 10.28
C PRO A 57 16.60 -30.53 9.76
N ALA A 58 16.82 -31.78 10.17
CA ALA A 58 16.00 -32.92 9.73
C ALA A 58 14.52 -32.83 10.13
N ARG A 59 14.16 -32.01 11.14
CA ARG A 59 12.77 -31.80 11.58
C ARG A 59 12.16 -30.52 11.01
N ALA A 60 12.90 -29.43 11.05
CA ALA A 60 12.41 -28.12 10.61
C ALA A 60 12.45 -27.96 9.08
N LEU A 61 13.40 -28.61 8.42
CA LEU A 61 13.66 -28.55 6.97
C LEU A 61 13.89 -29.97 6.42
N PRO A 62 12.91 -30.89 6.52
CA PRO A 62 13.09 -32.26 6.05
C PRO A 62 13.39 -32.29 4.54
N SER A 63 14.27 -33.17 4.07
CA SER A 63 14.59 -33.28 2.62
C SER A 63 15.06 -31.97 1.98
N LEU A 64 15.71 -31.07 2.74
CA LEU A 64 16.22 -29.81 2.21
C LEU A 64 17.22 -30.02 1.08
N ASP A 65 17.93 -31.13 1.05
CA ASP A 65 18.85 -31.53 -0.01
C ASP A 65 18.19 -31.61 -1.40
N THR A 66 16.89 -31.96 -1.47
CA THR A 66 16.16 -32.13 -2.73
C THR A 66 15.01 -31.16 -2.93
N THR A 67 14.52 -30.51 -1.88
CA THR A 67 13.28 -29.72 -1.94
C THR A 67 13.40 -28.42 -1.14
N ALA A 68 12.97 -27.31 -1.73
CA ALA A 68 12.91 -26.03 -1.02
C ALA A 68 11.89 -26.11 0.12
N ARG A 69 12.16 -25.40 1.21
CA ARG A 69 11.34 -25.44 2.42
C ARG A 69 11.01 -24.05 2.92
N THR A 70 9.78 -23.88 3.37
CA THR A 70 9.30 -22.61 3.93
C THR A 70 9.28 -22.70 5.45
N LEU A 71 9.88 -21.70 6.10
CA LEU A 71 9.74 -21.46 7.53
C LEU A 71 8.84 -20.25 7.74
N GLU A 72 7.81 -20.41 8.55
CA GLU A 72 6.89 -19.33 8.93
C GLU A 72 7.32 -18.73 10.27
N VAL A 73 7.50 -17.42 10.28
CA VAL A 73 7.89 -16.64 11.46
C VAL A 73 6.88 -15.51 11.68
N VAL A 74 6.53 -15.25 12.93
CA VAL A 74 5.82 -14.03 13.33
C VAL A 74 6.80 -13.07 13.97
N LEU A 75 6.82 -11.83 13.50
CA LEU A 75 7.58 -10.71 14.03
C LEU A 75 6.62 -9.76 14.75
N ASP A 76 6.86 -9.53 16.04
CA ASP A 76 6.05 -8.64 16.88
C ASP A 76 6.85 -7.38 17.23
N ARG A 77 6.18 -6.22 17.13
CA ARG A 77 6.70 -4.93 17.60
C ARG A 77 5.67 -4.24 18.49
N PRO A 78 6.09 -3.57 19.58
CA PRO A 78 5.18 -2.77 20.38
C PRO A 78 4.40 -1.75 19.53
N GLY A 79 3.09 -1.67 19.72
CA GLY A 79 2.23 -0.72 19.00
C GLY A 79 2.02 -1.03 17.50
N ARG A 80 2.32 -2.27 17.06
CA ARG A 80 2.12 -2.73 15.67
C ARG A 80 1.41 -4.07 15.64
N ALA A 81 0.70 -4.33 14.55
CA ALA A 81 0.17 -5.66 14.29
C ALA A 81 1.32 -6.66 14.06
N PRO A 82 1.19 -7.91 14.51
CA PRO A 82 2.17 -8.96 14.22
C PRO A 82 2.32 -9.16 12.71
N GLN A 83 3.57 -9.21 12.23
CA GLN A 83 3.88 -9.45 10.83
C GLN A 83 4.27 -10.92 10.62
N ARG A 84 3.56 -11.63 9.75
CA ARG A 84 3.95 -12.98 9.33
C ARG A 84 4.94 -12.89 8.18
N VAL A 85 5.98 -13.72 8.23
CA VAL A 85 7.06 -13.77 7.26
C VAL A 85 7.29 -15.22 6.86
N GLU A 86 7.28 -15.47 5.56
CA GLU A 86 7.64 -16.75 4.97
C GLU A 86 9.09 -16.70 4.48
N LEU A 87 9.93 -17.56 5.04
CA LEU A 87 11.33 -17.71 4.69
C LEU A 87 11.49 -18.96 3.84
N VAL A 88 11.65 -18.79 2.52
CA VAL A 88 11.88 -19.89 1.59
C VAL A 88 13.38 -20.22 1.53
N VAL A 89 13.76 -21.33 2.14
CA VAL A 89 15.12 -21.89 2.07
C VAL A 89 15.22 -22.77 0.81
N PRO A 90 16.05 -22.42 -0.18
CA PRO A 90 16.20 -23.19 -1.40
C PRO A 90 16.70 -24.62 -1.16
N ALA A 91 16.33 -25.54 -2.05
CA ALA A 91 16.87 -26.90 -2.03
C ALA A 91 18.41 -26.90 -2.13
N GLY A 92 19.07 -27.79 -1.41
CA GLY A 92 20.53 -27.92 -1.37
C GLY A 92 21.27 -26.80 -0.61
N SER A 93 20.56 -25.90 0.08
CA SER A 93 21.19 -24.81 0.81
C SER A 93 22.07 -25.30 1.96
N ALA A 94 23.27 -24.70 2.09
CA ALA A 94 24.07 -24.82 3.30
C ALA A 94 23.41 -24.06 4.46
N LEU A 95 23.53 -24.60 5.68
CA LEU A 95 22.99 -23.98 6.89
C LEU A 95 24.10 -23.30 7.72
N PRO A 96 23.86 -22.10 8.29
CA PRO A 96 22.62 -21.32 8.17
C PRO A 96 22.46 -20.71 6.78
N TRP A 97 21.26 -20.80 6.22
CA TRP A 97 20.91 -20.10 4.99
C TRP A 97 20.82 -18.60 5.25
N ARG A 98 21.40 -17.80 4.37
CA ARG A 98 21.38 -16.33 4.41
C ARG A 98 20.55 -15.81 3.25
N GLY A 99 19.38 -15.29 3.58
CA GLY A 99 18.44 -14.70 2.63
C GLY A 99 18.51 -13.17 2.54
N PRO A 100 17.64 -12.56 1.72
CA PRO A 100 17.49 -11.12 1.66
C PRO A 100 16.97 -10.55 3.00
N ALA A 101 17.16 -9.24 3.19
CA ALA A 101 16.62 -8.54 4.35
C ALA A 101 15.09 -8.63 4.39
N VAL A 102 14.54 -8.82 5.58
CA VAL A 102 13.10 -8.84 5.86
C VAL A 102 12.68 -7.42 6.26
N PRO A 103 11.93 -6.70 5.42
CA PRO A 103 11.42 -5.38 5.78
C PRO A 103 10.30 -5.52 6.82
N LEU A 104 10.37 -4.72 7.88
CA LEU A 104 9.31 -4.62 8.88
C LEU A 104 8.31 -3.53 8.50
N ALA A 105 7.05 -3.93 8.35
CA ALA A 105 5.96 -3.08 7.92
C ALA A 105 5.85 -1.81 8.78
N ALA A 106 6.11 -0.67 8.15
CA ALA A 106 6.04 0.63 8.81
C ALA A 106 4.60 1.11 9.02
N THR A 107 4.41 2.10 9.89
CA THR A 107 3.17 2.88 9.88
C THR A 107 3.15 3.77 8.65
N ALA A 108 1.97 3.83 8.03
CA ALA A 108 1.69 4.78 6.99
C ALA A 108 1.44 6.16 7.61
N VAL A 109 2.06 7.20 7.06
CA VAL A 109 1.87 8.60 7.47
C VAL A 109 1.18 9.36 6.35
N ALA A 110 0.54 10.48 6.65
CA ALA A 110 0.07 11.39 5.62
C ALA A 110 1.15 12.39 5.18
N VAL A 111 0.97 12.91 3.97
CA VAL A 111 1.67 14.09 3.45
C VAL A 111 0.61 15.10 3.05
N ALA A 112 0.76 16.35 3.47
CA ALA A 112 -0.22 17.39 3.18
C ALA A 112 0.47 18.74 3.01
N GLY A 113 -0.23 19.72 2.47
CA GLY A 113 0.27 21.07 2.37
C GLY A 113 -0.71 22.00 1.67
N ARG A 114 -0.26 23.21 1.39
CA ARG A 114 -0.98 24.20 0.60
C ARG A 114 -0.16 24.65 -0.59
N VAL A 115 -0.85 24.97 -1.67
CA VAL A 115 -0.29 25.64 -2.86
C VAL A 115 -0.82 27.06 -2.91
N ARG A 116 0.08 28.03 -3.02
CA ARG A 116 -0.23 29.46 -3.08
C ARG A 116 0.57 30.13 -4.18
N GLU A 117 0.10 31.28 -4.63
CA GLU A 117 0.91 32.19 -5.43
C GLU A 117 2.08 32.72 -4.60
N LYS A 118 3.25 32.86 -5.22
CA LYS A 118 4.45 33.39 -4.59
C LYS A 118 4.34 34.88 -4.31
N ASP A 119 3.70 35.61 -5.20
CA ASP A 119 3.55 37.06 -5.08
C ASP A 119 2.36 37.41 -4.18
N HIS A 120 2.45 38.56 -3.50
CA HIS A 120 1.36 39.06 -2.64
C HIS A 120 0.07 39.24 -3.46
N PRO A 121 -1.10 38.75 -2.99
CA PRO A 121 -1.43 38.41 -1.60
C PRO A 121 -1.24 36.95 -1.18
N HIS A 122 -0.49 36.15 -1.94
CA HIS A 122 -0.34 34.71 -1.73
C HIS A 122 -1.67 33.95 -1.84
N SER A 123 -2.42 34.28 -2.89
CA SER A 123 -3.73 33.67 -3.17
C SER A 123 -3.60 32.14 -3.21
N PRO A 124 -4.59 31.40 -2.66
CA PRO A 124 -4.60 29.94 -2.79
C PRO A 124 -4.75 29.53 -4.26
N VAL A 125 -4.01 28.51 -4.68
CA VAL A 125 -4.10 27.96 -6.04
C VAL A 125 -4.98 26.71 -6.01
N ALA A 126 -6.23 26.88 -6.41
CA ALA A 126 -7.20 25.78 -6.51
C ALA A 126 -6.95 24.91 -7.75
N ASP A 127 -7.35 23.63 -7.68
CA ASP A 127 -7.25 22.65 -8.76
C ASP A 127 -5.84 22.42 -9.34
N ALA A 128 -4.79 22.88 -8.66
CA ALA A 128 -3.42 22.55 -8.99
C ALA A 128 -3.23 21.03 -8.92
N THR A 129 -2.61 20.46 -9.94
CA THR A 129 -2.25 19.05 -9.96
C THR A 129 -0.95 18.86 -9.21
N VAL A 130 -1.00 18.07 -8.14
CA VAL A 130 0.14 17.72 -7.30
C VAL A 130 0.56 16.29 -7.64
N GLU A 131 1.66 16.18 -8.36
CA GLU A 131 2.26 14.91 -8.74
C GLU A 131 3.31 14.50 -7.71
N VAL A 132 3.17 13.29 -7.17
CA VAL A 132 4.10 12.69 -6.21
C VAL A 132 4.74 11.48 -6.86
N ARG A 133 6.07 11.54 -7.02
CA ARG A 133 6.89 10.48 -7.62
C ARG A 133 7.92 9.93 -6.63
N GLY A 134 8.46 8.77 -6.97
CA GLY A 134 9.60 8.20 -6.26
C GLY A 134 10.90 8.81 -6.73
N VAL A 135 11.82 9.05 -5.79
CA VAL A 135 13.20 9.35 -6.13
C VAL A 135 13.86 8.10 -6.70
N ALA A 136 14.54 8.25 -7.85
CA ALA A 136 15.19 7.12 -8.51
C ALA A 136 16.08 6.33 -7.53
N PRO A 137 16.05 4.98 -7.59
CA PRO A 137 15.41 4.15 -8.61
C PRO A 137 13.93 3.83 -8.36
N ARG A 138 13.33 4.28 -7.24
CA ARG A 138 11.95 3.94 -6.89
C ARG A 138 10.98 4.61 -7.88
N ARG A 139 9.87 3.94 -8.17
CA ARG A 139 8.74 4.48 -8.93
C ARG A 139 7.52 4.41 -8.03
N LEU A 140 6.80 5.51 -7.93
CA LEU A 140 5.64 5.64 -7.05
C LEU A 140 4.42 6.03 -7.87
N VAL A 141 3.26 5.53 -7.44
CA VAL A 141 1.96 5.99 -7.92
C VAL A 141 1.18 6.48 -6.71
N ALA A 142 0.90 7.78 -6.66
CA ALA A 142 0.08 8.37 -5.61
C ALA A 142 -1.40 8.26 -5.91
N LEU A 143 -2.15 7.83 -4.91
CA LEU A 143 -3.58 7.59 -4.96
C LEU A 143 -4.32 8.69 -4.21
N ARG A 144 -5.42 9.19 -4.77
CA ARG A 144 -6.27 10.20 -4.11
C ARG A 144 -6.99 9.66 -2.89
N ALA A 145 -7.29 8.37 -2.89
CA ALA A 145 -7.81 7.62 -1.76
C ALA A 145 -6.90 6.40 -1.54
N PRO A 146 -6.61 6.01 -0.29
CA PRO A 146 -5.77 4.85 -0.05
C PRO A 146 -6.47 3.55 -0.46
N LEU A 147 -5.71 2.46 -0.52
CA LEU A 147 -6.26 1.14 -0.76
C LEU A 147 -7.15 0.68 0.41
N ALA A 148 -8.20 -0.05 0.09
CA ALA A 148 -9.10 -0.75 1.00
C ALA A 148 -8.60 -2.17 1.28
N LEU A 149 -7.86 -2.76 0.33
CA LEU A 149 -7.41 -4.14 0.39
C LEU A 149 -5.88 -4.26 0.43
N ALA A 150 -5.42 -5.41 0.94
CA ALA A 150 -4.05 -5.85 0.75
C ALA A 150 -3.87 -6.49 -0.63
N HIS A 151 -2.78 -6.14 -1.30
CA HIS A 151 -2.34 -6.71 -2.58
C HIS A 151 -0.89 -7.16 -2.46
N ASP A 152 -0.59 -8.39 -2.91
CA ASP A 152 0.75 -8.96 -2.79
C ASP A 152 1.77 -8.30 -3.74
N ALA A 153 3.06 -8.51 -3.48
CA ALA A 153 4.10 -8.12 -4.42
C ALA A 153 3.92 -8.84 -5.76
N GLY A 154 4.27 -8.20 -6.86
CA GLY A 154 4.09 -8.74 -8.21
C GLY A 154 2.69 -8.59 -8.80
N VAL A 155 1.68 -8.23 -7.98
CA VAL A 155 0.32 -7.94 -8.47
C VAL A 155 0.35 -6.85 -9.53
N THR A 156 -0.48 -7.02 -10.57
CA THR A 156 -0.54 -6.10 -11.70
C THR A 156 -1.25 -4.81 -11.30
N VAL A 157 -0.64 -3.69 -11.68
CA VAL A 157 -1.20 -2.34 -11.62
C VAL A 157 -1.27 -1.82 -13.05
N GLY A 158 -2.46 -1.52 -13.54
CA GLY A 158 -2.66 -1.01 -14.90
C GLY A 158 -3.49 0.27 -14.90
N GLY A 159 -3.25 1.16 -15.86
CA GLY A 159 -4.14 2.27 -16.12
C GLY A 159 -5.49 1.78 -16.63
N ARG A 160 -6.58 2.30 -16.08
CA ARG A 160 -7.95 1.98 -16.50
C ARG A 160 -8.63 3.24 -17.03
N ALA A 161 -9.02 3.23 -18.30
CA ALA A 161 -9.86 4.31 -18.84
C ALA A 161 -11.27 4.24 -18.22
N LEU A 162 -11.77 5.37 -17.75
CA LEU A 162 -13.15 5.51 -17.25
C LEU A 162 -13.86 6.62 -18.03
N THR A 163 -15.05 6.33 -18.54
CA THR A 163 -15.90 7.30 -19.24
C THR A 163 -17.11 7.62 -18.37
N GLU A 164 -17.29 8.90 -18.01
CA GLU A 164 -18.44 9.35 -17.23
C GLU A 164 -19.73 9.19 -18.04
N THR A 165 -20.75 8.54 -17.47
CA THR A 165 -22.05 8.27 -18.12
C THR A 165 -23.23 8.95 -17.42
N GLY A 166 -22.99 9.62 -16.29
CA GLY A 166 -23.94 10.52 -15.66
C GLY A 166 -23.77 10.60 -14.15
N THR A 167 -24.63 11.36 -13.48
CA THR A 167 -24.48 11.69 -12.05
C THR A 167 -25.74 11.42 -11.23
N THR A 168 -25.56 11.32 -9.91
CA THR A 168 -26.59 11.35 -8.86
C THR A 168 -25.95 11.93 -7.59
N THR A 169 -26.67 11.97 -6.48
CA THR A 169 -26.12 12.23 -5.14
C THR A 169 -26.26 11.00 -4.24
N ALA A 170 -25.43 10.93 -3.19
CA ALA A 170 -25.51 9.93 -2.13
C ALA A 170 -26.04 10.54 -0.84
N SER A 171 -26.68 9.72 -0.01
CA SER A 171 -26.93 10.03 1.39
C SER A 171 -25.66 9.88 2.23
N ALA A 172 -25.67 10.50 3.42
CA ALA A 172 -24.57 10.35 4.37
C ALA A 172 -24.26 8.86 4.64
N THR A 173 -23.01 8.46 4.39
CA THR A 173 -22.55 7.08 4.54
C THR A 173 -21.19 7.06 5.23
N PRO A 174 -21.00 6.31 6.33
CA PRO A 174 -19.71 6.25 7.01
C PRO A 174 -18.67 5.44 6.22
N ALA A 175 -17.39 5.68 6.53
CA ALA A 175 -16.31 4.82 6.04
C ALA A 175 -16.51 3.38 6.57
N GLY A 176 -16.11 2.40 5.77
CA GLY A 176 -16.30 0.98 6.05
C GLY A 176 -17.64 0.41 5.56
N SER A 177 -18.57 1.24 5.10
CA SER A 177 -19.85 0.78 4.57
C SER A 177 -19.74 0.22 3.15
N ASP A 178 -20.40 -0.91 2.92
CA ASP A 178 -20.59 -1.55 1.61
C ASP A 178 -21.96 -1.21 0.99
N ARG A 179 -22.78 -0.42 1.67
CA ARG A 179 -24.11 0.01 1.24
C ARG A 179 -24.20 1.52 1.23
N VAL A 180 -24.62 2.08 0.10
CA VAL A 180 -24.82 3.53 -0.07
C VAL A 180 -26.21 3.77 -0.65
N VAL A 181 -26.99 4.64 -0.02
CA VAL A 181 -28.26 5.12 -0.60
C VAL A 181 -27.94 6.22 -1.59
N VAL A 182 -28.47 6.13 -2.81
CA VAL A 182 -28.37 7.18 -3.83
C VAL A 182 -29.73 7.80 -4.13
N ALA A 183 -29.74 9.07 -4.55
CA ALA A 183 -30.98 9.76 -4.91
C ALA A 183 -31.68 9.11 -6.12
N SER A 184 -30.91 8.63 -7.11
CA SER A 184 -31.43 7.88 -8.25
C SER A 184 -30.51 6.71 -8.61
N PRO A 185 -31.03 5.46 -8.68
CA PRO A 185 -30.26 4.29 -9.10
C PRO A 185 -30.29 4.10 -10.62
N THR A 186 -30.92 5.00 -11.39
CA THR A 186 -31.07 4.86 -12.84
C THR A 186 -29.70 4.68 -13.49
N GLY A 187 -29.54 3.65 -14.32
CA GLY A 187 -28.28 3.34 -15.00
C GLY A 187 -27.14 2.87 -14.08
N ILE A 188 -27.44 2.54 -12.82
CA ILE A 188 -26.52 1.85 -11.91
C ILE A 188 -26.88 0.36 -11.93
N GLY A 189 -25.91 -0.50 -12.21
CA GLY A 189 -26.07 -1.96 -12.16
C GLY A 189 -24.78 -2.65 -11.75
N GLY A 190 -24.83 -3.97 -11.54
CA GLY A 190 -23.64 -4.75 -11.23
C GLY A 190 -22.52 -4.52 -12.25
N GLY A 191 -21.31 -4.23 -11.77
CA GLY A 191 -20.14 -3.89 -12.60
C GLY A 191 -20.00 -2.41 -12.98
N THR A 192 -21.01 -1.57 -12.70
CA THR A 192 -20.88 -0.11 -12.85
C THR A 192 -19.81 0.41 -11.89
N VAL A 193 -18.98 1.36 -12.32
CA VAL A 193 -18.02 2.04 -11.44
C VAL A 193 -18.61 3.35 -10.99
N LEU A 194 -18.62 3.60 -9.68
CA LEU A 194 -19.07 4.86 -9.08
C LEU A 194 -17.87 5.61 -8.52
N ALA A 195 -17.80 6.92 -8.77
CA ALA A 195 -16.87 7.83 -8.10
C ALA A 195 -17.65 8.66 -7.06
N PHE A 196 -17.36 8.44 -5.78
CA PHE A 196 -18.01 9.12 -4.66
C PHE A 196 -17.26 10.38 -4.26
N GLY A 197 -17.96 11.50 -4.10
CA GLY A 197 -17.41 12.76 -3.62
C GLY A 197 -16.90 13.68 -4.73
N GLU A 198 -16.31 14.80 -4.33
CA GLU A 198 -15.75 15.78 -5.25
C GLU A 198 -14.55 15.21 -6.02
N ARG A 199 -14.31 15.66 -7.26
CA ARG A 199 -13.25 15.13 -8.14
C ARG A 199 -11.87 15.08 -7.46
N ARG A 200 -11.55 16.08 -6.65
CA ARG A 200 -10.28 16.19 -5.90
C ARG A 200 -10.09 15.14 -4.80
N ARG A 201 -11.17 14.55 -4.27
CA ARG A 201 -11.13 13.55 -3.18
C ARG A 201 -11.90 12.28 -3.51
N GLU A 202 -12.22 12.07 -4.79
CA GLU A 202 -13.12 11.03 -5.22
C GLU A 202 -12.57 9.62 -4.92
N GLU A 203 -13.47 8.72 -4.58
CA GLU A 203 -13.18 7.30 -4.39
C GLU A 203 -13.95 6.49 -5.42
N HIS A 204 -13.23 5.67 -6.20
CA HIS A 204 -13.83 4.79 -7.21
C HIS A 204 -14.16 3.42 -6.59
N VAL A 205 -15.41 2.98 -6.72
CA VAL A 205 -15.85 1.66 -6.23
C VAL A 205 -16.78 1.01 -7.25
N THR A 206 -16.58 -0.29 -7.49
CA THR A 206 -17.41 -1.08 -8.39
C THR A 206 -18.66 -1.56 -7.66
N VAL A 207 -19.80 -1.44 -8.32
CA VAL A 207 -21.10 -1.92 -7.83
C VAL A 207 -21.18 -3.44 -7.92
N GLN A 208 -21.63 -4.07 -6.84
CA GLN A 208 -22.00 -5.48 -6.81
C GLN A 208 -23.45 -5.66 -7.29
N GLY A 209 -24.37 -4.83 -6.80
CA GLY A 209 -25.79 -4.90 -7.15
C GLY A 209 -26.61 -3.76 -6.57
N LEU A 210 -27.93 -3.87 -6.70
CA LEU A 210 -28.91 -2.95 -6.14
C LEU A 210 -29.85 -3.69 -5.19
N GLU A 211 -30.17 -3.06 -4.06
CA GLU A 211 -31.20 -3.45 -3.11
C GLU A 211 -32.39 -2.45 -3.18
N PRO A 212 -33.58 -2.80 -2.69
CA PRO A 212 -34.71 -1.87 -2.61
C PRO A 212 -34.37 -0.58 -1.86
N GLY A 213 -35.06 0.52 -2.17
CA GLY A 213 -34.83 1.81 -1.52
C GLY A 213 -33.60 2.57 -2.05
N ASN A 214 -33.22 2.34 -3.30
CA ASN A 214 -32.06 2.96 -3.96
C ASN A 214 -30.72 2.66 -3.26
N VAL A 215 -30.63 1.51 -2.59
CA VAL A 215 -29.40 1.06 -1.93
C VAL A 215 -28.50 0.40 -2.97
N VAL A 216 -27.32 0.99 -3.18
CA VAL A 216 -26.25 0.42 -3.99
C VAL A 216 -25.36 -0.42 -3.10
N VAL A 217 -25.19 -1.70 -3.45
CA VAL A 217 -24.24 -2.61 -2.78
C VAL A 217 -22.92 -2.54 -3.52
N LEU A 218 -21.85 -2.21 -2.80
CA LEU A 218 -20.50 -2.04 -3.30
C LEU A 218 -19.70 -3.34 -3.18
N ARG A 219 -18.82 -3.62 -4.14
CA ARG A 219 -17.92 -4.79 -4.07
C ARG A 219 -16.86 -4.66 -2.98
N LEU A 220 -16.51 -3.42 -2.64
CA LEU A 220 -15.58 -3.09 -1.56
C LEU A 220 -16.21 -2.01 -0.69
N PRO A 221 -15.98 -2.03 0.63
CA PRO A 221 -16.43 -0.95 1.49
C PRO A 221 -15.73 0.36 1.14
N LEU A 222 -16.41 1.48 1.37
CA LEU A 222 -15.83 2.82 1.22
C LEU A 222 -14.66 3.00 2.19
N VAL A 223 -13.56 3.57 1.71
CA VAL A 223 -12.42 3.98 2.55
C VAL A 223 -12.72 5.31 3.24
N ARG A 224 -13.52 6.17 2.62
CA ARG A 224 -13.90 7.49 3.16
C ARG A 224 -15.39 7.58 3.45
N SER A 225 -15.73 8.39 4.44
CA SER A 225 -17.12 8.79 4.66
C SER A 225 -17.61 9.66 3.51
N VAL A 226 -18.84 9.46 3.10
CA VAL A 226 -19.55 10.24 2.09
C VAL A 226 -20.56 11.13 2.80
N PRO A 227 -20.47 12.48 2.71
CA PRO A 227 -21.45 13.36 3.33
C PRO A 227 -22.79 13.32 2.56
N ASP A 228 -23.87 13.78 3.21
CA ASP A 228 -25.17 13.89 2.57
C ASP A 228 -25.13 14.85 1.37
N GLY A 229 -25.79 14.48 0.28
CA GLY A 229 -25.79 15.24 -0.97
C GLY A 229 -24.48 15.17 -1.76
N ALA A 230 -23.49 14.38 -1.33
CA ALA A 230 -22.23 14.24 -2.06
C ALA A 230 -22.47 13.76 -3.50
N PRO A 231 -21.77 14.33 -4.50
CA PRO A 231 -21.93 13.91 -5.88
C PRO A 231 -21.42 12.48 -6.07
N VAL A 232 -22.15 11.70 -6.86
CA VAL A 232 -21.76 10.37 -7.32
C VAL A 232 -21.74 10.40 -8.84
N ARG A 233 -20.58 10.13 -9.43
CA ARG A 233 -20.42 10.01 -10.89
C ARG A 233 -20.41 8.53 -11.27
N ARG A 234 -21.13 8.19 -12.34
CA ARG A 234 -21.18 6.84 -12.91
C ARG A 234 -20.19 6.75 -14.04
N HIS A 235 -19.50 5.62 -14.14
CA HIS A 235 -18.51 5.37 -15.16
C HIS A 235 -18.69 3.99 -15.79
N THR A 236 -18.42 3.93 -17.10
CA THR A 236 -18.12 2.68 -17.81
C THR A 236 -16.62 2.47 -17.87
N THR A 237 -16.19 1.21 -17.81
CA THR A 237 -14.79 0.82 -17.88
C THR A 237 -14.34 0.61 -19.32
N GLY A 238 -13.23 1.23 -19.68
CA GLY A 238 -12.52 1.01 -20.95
C GLY A 238 -11.37 0.00 -20.81
N ALA A 239 -10.51 -0.05 -21.82
CA ALA A 239 -9.36 -0.95 -21.85
C ALA A 239 -8.33 -0.67 -20.73
N LEU A 240 -7.59 -1.72 -20.34
CA LEU A 240 -6.37 -1.58 -19.54
C LEU A 240 -5.24 -1.06 -20.42
N THR A 241 -4.37 -0.24 -19.84
CA THR A 241 -3.19 0.34 -20.49
C THR A 241 -2.01 0.38 -19.52
N GLY A 242 -0.77 0.39 -20.04
CA GLY A 242 0.42 0.69 -19.24
C GLY A 242 0.58 -0.18 -17.99
N ALA A 243 0.46 -1.50 -18.13
CA ALA A 243 0.60 -2.42 -17.01
C ALA A 243 2.03 -2.40 -16.43
N THR A 244 2.11 -2.35 -15.11
CA THR A 244 3.31 -2.55 -14.28
C THR A 244 2.96 -3.52 -13.16
N SER A 245 3.92 -3.92 -12.34
CA SER A 245 3.67 -4.68 -11.11
C SER A 245 4.07 -3.90 -9.86
N LEU A 246 3.48 -4.29 -8.74
CA LEU A 246 3.92 -3.88 -7.40
C LEU A 246 5.30 -4.48 -7.09
N VAL A 247 6.22 -3.65 -6.62
CA VAL A 247 7.57 -4.08 -6.17
C VAL A 247 7.50 -4.78 -4.82
N ARG A 248 6.53 -4.40 -3.99
CA ARG A 248 6.28 -4.99 -2.68
C ARG A 248 4.77 -5.02 -2.42
N ALA A 249 4.35 -5.81 -1.43
CA ALA A 249 2.96 -5.85 -1.02
C ALA A 249 2.45 -4.46 -0.58
N ALA A 250 1.27 -4.10 -1.08
CA ALA A 250 0.52 -2.94 -0.65
C ALA A 250 -0.52 -3.37 0.40
N LEU A 251 -0.73 -2.56 1.43
CA LEU A 251 -1.64 -2.83 2.53
C LEU A 251 -2.86 -1.89 2.48
N PRO A 252 -3.98 -2.26 3.14
CA PRO A 252 -5.07 -1.33 3.38
C PRO A 252 -4.53 -0.07 4.07
N GLY A 253 -4.96 1.09 3.59
CA GLY A 253 -4.48 2.40 4.05
C GLY A 253 -3.28 2.94 3.28
N ASP A 254 -2.63 2.16 2.41
CA ASP A 254 -1.55 2.68 1.55
C ASP A 254 -2.12 3.58 0.45
N GLY A 255 -1.61 4.81 0.32
CA GLY A 255 -1.91 5.72 -0.79
C GLY A 255 -0.72 5.96 -1.71
N LEU A 256 0.43 5.32 -1.45
CA LEU A 256 1.57 5.26 -2.35
C LEU A 256 1.87 3.82 -2.75
N LEU A 257 1.67 3.50 -4.03
CA LEU A 257 2.08 2.22 -4.59
C LEU A 257 3.55 2.31 -5.01
N VAL A 258 4.35 1.29 -4.69
CA VAL A 258 5.72 1.16 -5.20
C VAL A 258 5.70 0.21 -6.38
N THR A 259 5.99 0.71 -7.57
CA THR A 259 5.84 -0.04 -8.82
C THR A 259 7.16 -0.19 -9.56
N VAL A 260 7.21 -1.14 -10.50
CA VAL A 260 8.39 -1.38 -11.35
C VAL A 260 8.56 -0.25 -12.37
N ALA A 261 7.47 0.28 -12.90
CA ALA A 261 7.45 1.41 -13.84
C ALA A 261 6.52 2.54 -13.35
N ASN A 262 6.74 3.76 -13.85
CA ASN A 262 5.84 4.88 -13.63
C ASN A 262 4.48 4.62 -14.29
N SER A 263 3.41 5.11 -13.68
CA SER A 263 2.09 5.18 -14.30
C SER A 263 1.63 6.64 -14.31
N ASN A 264 1.23 7.12 -15.48
CA ASN A 264 0.62 8.44 -15.65
C ASN A 264 -0.90 8.33 -15.85
N ALA A 265 -1.47 7.13 -15.68
CA ALA A 265 -2.89 6.91 -15.88
C ALA A 265 -3.69 7.65 -14.80
N PRO A 266 -4.77 8.38 -15.14
CA PRO A 266 -5.57 9.15 -14.18
C PRO A 266 -6.33 8.26 -13.19
N VAL A 267 -6.57 7.00 -13.56
CA VAL A 267 -7.10 5.95 -12.70
C VAL A 267 -6.25 4.71 -12.92
N VAL A 268 -5.84 4.09 -11.83
CA VAL A 268 -5.18 2.78 -11.83
C VAL A 268 -6.12 1.72 -11.29
N GLU A 269 -5.99 0.53 -11.86
CA GLU A 269 -6.57 -0.71 -11.39
C GLU A 269 -5.47 -1.57 -10.78
N VAL A 270 -5.68 -2.03 -9.55
CA VAL A 270 -4.86 -3.05 -8.90
C VAL A 270 -5.68 -4.34 -8.90
N SER A 271 -5.16 -5.40 -9.52
CA SER A 271 -5.90 -6.65 -9.72
C SER A 271 -5.05 -7.88 -9.42
N ASP A 272 -5.50 -8.69 -8.46
CA ASP A 272 -4.85 -9.94 -8.01
C ASP A 272 -5.52 -11.20 -8.59
N GLY A 273 -6.34 -11.03 -9.65
CA GLY A 273 -7.04 -12.12 -10.35
C GLY A 273 -8.37 -12.54 -9.73
N GLY A 274 -8.67 -12.17 -8.49
CA GLY A 274 -9.96 -12.40 -7.83
C GLY A 274 -10.61 -11.15 -7.27
N ARG A 275 -9.82 -10.12 -6.96
CA ARG A 275 -10.21 -8.84 -6.39
C ARG A 275 -9.64 -7.74 -7.26
N THR A 276 -10.37 -6.63 -7.35
CA THR A 276 -9.98 -5.51 -8.19
C THR A 276 -10.35 -4.21 -7.50
N GLU A 277 -9.41 -3.27 -7.51
CA GLU A 277 -9.56 -1.98 -6.86
C GLU A 277 -9.15 -0.86 -7.81
N LEU A 278 -10.04 0.12 -7.98
CA LEU A 278 -9.83 1.28 -8.85
C LEU A 278 -9.51 2.51 -8.00
N ARG A 279 -8.45 3.24 -8.34
CA ARG A 279 -8.02 4.41 -7.59
C ARG A 279 -7.62 5.54 -8.52
N SER A 280 -8.19 6.72 -8.30
CA SER A 280 -7.74 7.94 -8.99
C SER A 280 -6.31 8.26 -8.56
N THR A 281 -5.50 8.65 -9.51
CA THR A 281 -4.16 9.18 -9.29
C THR A 281 -4.16 10.71 -9.38
N ASN A 282 -2.98 11.33 -9.27
CA ASN A 282 -2.76 12.76 -9.42
C ASN A 282 -3.57 13.58 -8.40
N LEU A 283 -2.94 13.91 -7.28
CA LEU A 283 -3.57 14.70 -6.23
C LEU A 283 -3.96 16.08 -6.77
N ARG A 284 -4.96 16.69 -6.15
CA ARG A 284 -5.43 18.03 -6.51
C ARG A 284 -5.63 18.89 -5.28
N THR A 285 -5.34 20.17 -5.42
CA THR A 285 -5.64 21.14 -4.37
C THR A 285 -7.14 21.45 -4.31
N ASP A 286 -7.61 21.76 -3.11
CA ASP A 286 -8.96 22.29 -2.87
C ASP A 286 -9.01 23.81 -3.10
N GLY A 287 -10.18 24.41 -2.82
CA GLY A 287 -10.41 25.85 -3.03
C GLY A 287 -9.51 26.74 -2.17
N ASP A 288 -8.97 26.21 -1.07
CA ASP A 288 -8.04 26.91 -0.17
C ASP A 288 -6.58 26.59 -0.48
N GLY A 289 -6.33 25.95 -1.64
CA GLY A 289 -5.02 25.48 -2.08
C GLY A 289 -4.53 24.24 -1.34
N GLY A 290 -5.35 23.65 -0.46
CA GLY A 290 -4.98 22.51 0.38
C GLY A 290 -4.94 21.19 -0.40
N TRP A 291 -3.93 20.37 -0.16
CA TRP A 291 -3.83 19.02 -0.71
C TRP A 291 -3.42 18.01 0.36
N ARG A 292 -3.76 16.75 0.14
CA ARG A 292 -3.44 15.66 1.07
C ARG A 292 -3.30 14.33 0.35
N LEU A 293 -2.25 13.62 0.72
CA LEU A 293 -1.94 12.23 0.41
C LEU A 293 -1.99 11.44 1.72
N ASP A 294 -2.92 10.51 1.84
CA ASP A 294 -2.93 9.56 2.96
C ASP A 294 -2.05 8.37 2.61
N GLY A 295 -1.44 7.72 3.60
CA GLY A 295 -0.93 6.36 3.40
C GLY A 295 0.46 6.23 2.79
N ALA A 296 1.39 7.14 3.07
CA ALA A 296 2.80 6.99 2.71
C ALA A 296 3.49 6.05 3.72
N ARG A 297 3.71 4.78 3.36
CA ARG A 297 4.35 3.77 4.23
C ARG A 297 5.77 3.48 3.78
N GLY A 298 6.79 3.62 4.63
CA GLY A 298 8.17 3.19 4.29
C GLY A 298 8.80 3.95 3.10
N ILE A 299 8.33 5.16 2.81
CA ILE A 299 8.85 6.01 1.73
C ILE A 299 9.55 7.21 2.37
N SER A 300 10.87 7.14 2.55
CA SER A 300 11.64 8.19 3.22
C SER A 300 11.86 9.46 2.38
N ARG A 301 11.55 9.42 1.07
CA ARG A 301 11.69 10.57 0.18
C ARG A 301 10.71 10.47 -0.98
N ILE A 302 10.12 11.60 -1.33
CA ILE A 302 9.31 11.78 -2.53
C ILE A 302 9.86 12.91 -3.39
N GLU A 303 9.53 12.88 -4.66
CA GLU A 303 9.72 13.99 -5.59
C GLU A 303 8.35 14.62 -5.86
N LEU A 304 8.23 15.94 -5.67
CA LEU A 304 6.99 16.69 -5.83
C LEU A 304 7.09 17.60 -7.06
N THR A 305 6.08 17.54 -7.93
CA THR A 305 5.88 18.47 -9.04
C THR A 305 4.46 19.03 -8.96
N VAL A 306 4.31 20.35 -9.03
CA VAL A 306 3.00 21.01 -8.97
C VAL A 306 2.77 21.82 -10.24
N ASN A 307 1.63 21.57 -10.89
CA ASN A 307 1.21 22.25 -12.12
C ASN A 307 -0.14 22.93 -11.90
N ALA A 308 -0.26 24.16 -12.35
CA ALA A 308 -1.51 24.92 -12.33
C ALA A 308 -1.59 25.79 -13.60
N THR A 309 -2.80 25.93 -14.15
CA THR A 309 -3.00 26.72 -15.38
C THR A 309 -2.61 28.17 -15.13
N GLY A 310 -1.75 28.71 -16.00
CA GLY A 310 -1.34 30.13 -15.92
C GLY A 310 -0.26 30.44 -14.90
N LEU A 311 0.34 29.44 -14.26
CA LEU A 311 1.49 29.59 -13.36
C LEU A 311 2.67 28.73 -13.82
N ALA A 312 3.88 29.13 -13.46
CA ALA A 312 5.08 28.35 -13.70
C ALA A 312 5.06 27.06 -12.87
N THR A 313 5.39 25.93 -13.49
CA THR A 313 5.51 24.62 -12.82
C THR A 313 6.51 24.69 -11.66
N TYR A 314 6.10 24.24 -10.49
CA TYR A 314 7.01 23.98 -9.37
C TYR A 314 7.56 22.55 -9.47
N GLY A 315 8.87 22.41 -9.30
CA GLY A 315 9.54 21.11 -9.27
C GLY A 315 10.01 20.57 -10.63
N PRO A 316 10.57 19.35 -10.64
CA PRO A 316 10.60 18.39 -9.53
C PRO A 316 11.50 18.80 -8.35
N VAL A 317 11.01 18.67 -7.11
CA VAL A 317 11.79 18.89 -5.87
C VAL A 317 11.71 17.68 -4.94
N ASN A 318 12.86 17.28 -4.38
CA ASN A 318 12.96 16.18 -3.43
C ASN A 318 12.60 16.63 -2.01
N HIS A 319 11.66 15.92 -1.37
CA HIS A 319 11.26 16.16 0.00
C HIS A 319 11.50 14.91 0.86
N PRO A 320 12.26 15.00 1.97
CA PRO A 320 12.35 13.91 2.93
C PRO A 320 11.01 13.75 3.65
N LEU A 321 10.66 12.50 3.94
CA LEU A 321 9.50 12.16 4.75
C LEU A 321 9.98 11.48 6.04
N LEU A 322 9.36 11.84 7.15
CA LEU A 322 9.62 11.27 8.46
C LEU A 322 8.47 10.35 8.85
N GLY A 323 8.80 9.10 9.18
CA GLY A 323 7.81 8.12 9.66
C GLY A 323 7.20 8.44 11.03
N THR A 324 7.76 9.43 11.74
CA THR A 324 7.27 9.94 13.03
C THR A 324 6.40 11.19 12.89
N SER A 325 6.31 11.77 11.69
CA SER A 325 5.50 12.97 11.42
C SER A 325 4.25 12.58 10.66
N ASP A 326 3.08 12.93 11.20
CA ASP A 326 1.79 12.70 10.55
C ASP A 326 0.85 13.90 10.80
N PRO A 327 0.62 14.77 9.80
CA PRO A 327 1.17 14.73 8.44
C PRO A 327 2.62 15.24 8.35
N ASN A 328 3.34 14.82 7.31
CA ASN A 328 4.48 15.57 6.77
C ASN A 328 3.94 16.79 6.00
N VAL A 329 4.28 18.01 6.42
CA VAL A 329 3.74 19.25 5.84
C VAL A 329 4.69 19.80 4.77
N LEU A 330 4.21 19.95 3.53
CA LEU A 330 4.94 20.41 2.35
C LEU A 330 4.16 21.52 1.63
N ASP A 331 4.40 22.77 2.01
CA ASP A 331 3.80 23.94 1.34
C ASP A 331 4.58 24.34 0.08
N VAL A 332 3.87 24.86 -0.91
CA VAL A 332 4.39 25.23 -2.24
C VAL A 332 3.95 26.64 -2.62
N GLU A 333 4.91 27.44 -3.07
CA GLU A 333 4.69 28.76 -3.65
C GLU A 333 5.00 28.72 -5.15
N MET A 334 4.03 29.12 -5.99
CA MET A 334 4.14 29.12 -7.44
C MET A 334 4.29 30.54 -7.98
N SER A 335 5.23 30.73 -8.90
CA SER A 335 5.39 32.02 -9.60
C SER A 335 4.44 32.10 -10.78
N VAL A 336 3.98 33.30 -11.12
CA VAL A 336 3.23 33.58 -12.34
C VAL A 336 4.12 33.37 -13.57
#